data_AF-A0A4Y2HSN8-F1
#
_entry.id   AF-A0A4Y2HSN8-F1
#
_cell.length_a   1.000
_cell.length_b   1.000
_cell.length_c   1.000
_cell.angle_alpha   90.00
_cell.angle_beta   90.00
_cell.angle_gamma   90.00
#
_symmetry.space_group_name_H-M   'P 1'
#
loop_
_entity.id
_entity.type
_entity.pdbx_description
1 polymer ?
#
loop_
_entity_poly.entity_id
_entity_poly.type
_entity_poly.pdbx_seq_one_letter_code
_entity_poly.pdbx_strand_id
1 'polypeptide(L)'
;MYALTSEHSDEEPESYVKFFLNDRVQRVVSWINNNFLLMQDLEFTNQLNLRFTCLRSQQPLLITMDSSSEVFIKTDDMELAGELIQSLAQFLTLEDLSVTAHFPQETENLTNLLTKVNEYQSVRQQLSADMADNSGLIRNLVVRAEDARLMRDYALMRRWHQDLHALNGELINNYKIRSNNHEELMTCLKQVNQIIQRAGRLRVGRPKTQVINSCRAAIKNNDIDLLIKVIGAGEP
;
A
#
# COMPACT_ATOMS: atom_id res chain seq x y z
N MET A 1 -1.39 -11.25 20.24
CA MET A 1 -2.09 -12.12 21.20
C MET A 1 -3.46 -11.53 21.42
N TYR A 2 -4.49 -12.36 21.38
CA TYR A 2 -5.87 -11.96 21.44
C TYR A 2 -6.55 -12.68 22.59
N ALA A 3 -7.28 -11.95 23.44
CA ALA A 3 -8.04 -12.51 24.54
C ALA A 3 -9.54 -12.43 24.24
N LEU A 4 -10.26 -13.52 24.50
CA LEU A 4 -11.72 -13.55 24.40
C LEU A 4 -12.30 -12.59 25.45
N THR A 5 -13.15 -11.66 25.03
CA THR A 5 -13.78 -10.68 25.95
C THR A 5 -15.30 -10.82 25.85
N SER A 6 -15.99 -11.02 26.97
CA SER A 6 -17.45 -11.20 27.04
C SER A 6 -18.22 -9.88 27.14
N GLU A 7 -17.53 -8.75 27.32
CA GLU A 7 -18.17 -7.46 27.60
C GLU A 7 -18.51 -6.70 26.32
N HIS A 8 -19.77 -6.27 26.25
CA HIS A 8 -20.30 -5.28 25.31
C HIS A 8 -19.61 -3.92 25.51
N SER A 9 -18.42 -3.74 24.96
CA SER A 9 -17.86 -2.40 24.70
C SER A 9 -18.43 -1.89 23.37
N ASP A 10 -18.93 -0.65 23.35
CA ASP A 10 -19.63 -0.03 22.21
C ASP A 10 -18.73 0.28 20.99
N GLU A 11 -17.43 0.00 21.05
CA GLU A 11 -16.51 0.25 19.94
C GLU A 11 -16.52 -0.94 18.96
N GLU A 12 -17.44 -0.91 17.99
CA GLU A 12 -17.35 -1.73 16.79
C GLU A 12 -16.36 -1.09 15.79
N PRO A 13 -15.42 -1.87 15.23
CA PRO A 13 -14.54 -1.36 14.17
C PRO A 13 -15.36 -1.05 12.92
N GLU A 14 -15.09 0.10 12.29
CA GLU A 14 -15.76 0.53 11.06
C GLU A 14 -15.41 -0.37 9.87
N SER A 15 -14.22 -0.98 9.93
CA SER A 15 -13.69 -1.83 8.89
C SER A 15 -14.18 -3.27 9.04
N TYR A 16 -14.59 -3.87 7.92
CA TYR A 16 -15.06 -5.25 7.90
C TYR A 16 -14.71 -5.98 6.62
N VAL A 17 -14.71 -7.29 6.74
CA VAL A 17 -14.47 -8.22 5.65
C VAL A 17 -15.56 -9.28 5.65
N LYS A 18 -16.17 -9.45 4.49
CA LYS A 18 -17.35 -10.29 4.28
C LYS A 18 -17.05 -11.34 3.21
N PHE A 19 -17.37 -12.59 3.49
CA PHE A 19 -17.25 -13.68 2.51
C PHE A 19 -18.20 -14.84 2.83
N PHE A 20 -18.40 -15.70 1.84
CA PHE A 20 -19.26 -16.88 1.96
C PHE A 20 -18.42 -18.15 2.09
N LEU A 21 -18.81 -19.02 3.01
CA LEU A 21 -18.16 -20.30 3.28
C LEU A 21 -19.15 -21.44 3.14
N ASN A 22 -19.01 -22.27 2.12
CA ASN A 22 -19.84 -23.48 1.98
C ASN A 22 -19.31 -24.63 2.86
N ASP A 23 -19.16 -24.39 4.17
CA ASP A 23 -18.69 -25.39 5.13
C ASP A 23 -19.44 -25.31 6.47
N ARG A 24 -19.33 -26.35 7.28
CA ARG A 24 -19.99 -26.45 8.58
C ARG A 24 -19.36 -25.48 9.57
N VAL A 25 -20.21 -24.74 10.28
CA VAL A 25 -19.81 -23.86 11.41
C VAL A 25 -18.94 -24.61 12.43
N GLN A 26 -19.15 -25.91 12.64
CA GLN A 26 -18.31 -26.76 13.51
C GLN A 26 -16.82 -26.75 13.12
N ARG A 27 -16.48 -26.76 11.82
CA ARG A 27 -15.08 -26.71 11.38
C ARG A 27 -14.48 -25.34 11.64
N VAL A 28 -15.26 -24.27 11.51
CA VAL A 28 -14.83 -22.91 11.87
C VAL A 28 -14.57 -22.82 13.38
N VAL A 29 -15.44 -23.37 14.22
CA VAL A 29 -15.21 -23.45 15.67
C VAL A 29 -13.94 -24.25 15.99
N SER A 30 -13.72 -25.40 15.34
CA SER A 30 -12.49 -26.17 15.51
C SER A 30 -11.24 -25.40 15.07
N TRP A 31 -11.34 -24.61 14.00
CA TRP A 31 -10.26 -23.72 13.57
C TRP A 31 -9.96 -22.66 14.63
N ILE A 32 -10.99 -22.07 15.25
CA ILE A 32 -10.81 -21.06 16.30
C ILE A 32 -10.14 -21.69 17.54
N ASN A 33 -10.61 -22.86 17.99
CA ASN A 33 -10.02 -23.54 19.15
C ASN A 33 -8.54 -23.91 18.93
N ASN A 34 -8.15 -24.22 17.69
CA ASN A 34 -6.76 -24.57 17.36
C ASN A 34 -5.84 -23.34 17.24
N ASN A 35 -6.35 -22.19 16.79
CA ASN A 35 -5.53 -21.02 16.49
C ASN A 35 -5.57 -19.93 17.58
N PHE A 36 -6.59 -19.94 18.44
CA PHE A 36 -6.74 -18.99 19.54
C PHE A 36 -6.53 -19.67 20.90
N LEU A 37 -5.89 -18.95 21.81
CA LEU A 37 -5.73 -19.39 23.20
C LEU A 37 -7.01 -19.06 23.97
N LEU A 38 -7.93 -20.02 24.01
CA LEU A 38 -9.20 -19.90 24.73
C LEU A 38 -9.07 -20.48 26.14
N MET A 39 -9.77 -19.88 27.11
CA MET A 39 -9.82 -20.41 28.48
C MET A 39 -10.73 -21.66 28.59
N GLN A 40 -11.70 -21.78 27.70
CA GLN A 40 -12.55 -22.96 27.51
C GLN A 40 -12.79 -23.14 26.01
N ASP A 41 -12.81 -24.39 25.54
CA ASP A 41 -13.16 -24.70 24.17
C ASP A 41 -14.59 -24.21 23.86
N LEU A 42 -14.76 -23.56 22.71
CA LEU A 42 -16.07 -23.09 22.31
C LEU A 42 -16.95 -24.27 21.89
N GLU A 43 -18.14 -24.35 22.49
CA GLU A 43 -19.16 -25.32 22.10
C GLU A 43 -19.94 -24.84 20.86
N PHE A 44 -20.41 -25.80 20.07
CA PHE A 44 -21.16 -25.51 18.86
C PHE A 44 -22.47 -24.77 19.19
N THR A 45 -22.59 -23.55 18.70
CA THR A 45 -23.85 -22.79 18.69
C THR A 45 -24.22 -22.49 17.23
N ASN A 46 -25.52 -22.51 16.89
CA ASN A 46 -26.00 -22.27 15.52
C ASN A 46 -25.57 -20.90 14.93
N GLN A 47 -25.21 -19.95 15.80
CA GLN A 47 -24.61 -18.67 15.43
C GLN A 47 -23.32 -18.49 16.19
N LEU A 48 -22.29 -18.00 15.50
CA LEU A 48 -21.00 -17.68 16.09
C LEU A 48 -20.90 -16.16 16.19
N ASN A 49 -20.69 -15.63 17.39
CA ASN A 49 -20.37 -14.23 17.59
C ASN A 49 -19.28 -14.16 18.66
N LEU A 50 -18.04 -13.94 18.21
CA LEU A 50 -16.87 -13.93 19.08
C LEU A 50 -16.18 -12.59 18.99
N ARG A 51 -15.89 -12.04 20.17
CA ARG A 51 -15.11 -10.82 20.32
C ARG A 51 -13.78 -11.14 20.97
N PHE A 52 -12.74 -10.68 20.30
CA PHE A 52 -11.37 -10.74 20.75
C PHE A 52 -10.82 -9.33 20.92
N THR A 53 -9.97 -9.14 21.91
CA THR A 53 -9.24 -7.88 22.10
C THR A 53 -7.76 -8.13 21.92
N CYS A 54 -7.10 -7.34 21.07
CA CYS A 54 -5.65 -7.42 20.90
C CYS A 54 -4.94 -6.93 22.16
N LEU A 55 -4.12 -7.77 22.79
CA LEU A 55 -3.37 -7.38 24.00
C LEU A 55 -2.27 -6.34 23.73
N ARG A 56 -1.88 -6.14 22.46
CA ARG A 56 -0.85 -5.17 22.07
C ARG A 56 -1.42 -3.80 21.74
N SER A 57 -2.42 -3.77 20.86
CA SER A 57 -2.99 -2.54 20.32
C SER A 57 -4.31 -2.14 20.97
N GLN A 58 -4.87 -2.98 21.85
CA GLN A 58 -6.22 -2.86 22.43
C GLN A 58 -7.35 -2.80 21.40
N GLN A 59 -7.05 -3.10 20.13
CA GLN A 59 -8.04 -3.09 19.04
C GLN A 59 -8.98 -4.29 19.13
N PRO A 60 -10.30 -4.10 18.90
CA PRO A 60 -11.26 -5.19 18.84
C PRO A 60 -11.16 -5.97 17.53
N LEU A 61 -11.40 -7.28 17.63
CA LEU A 61 -11.58 -8.19 16.51
C LEU A 61 -12.90 -8.92 16.74
N LEU A 62 -13.85 -8.75 15.83
CA LEU A 62 -15.14 -9.42 15.87
C LEU A 62 -15.19 -10.45 14.74
N ILE A 63 -15.50 -11.70 15.08
CA ILE A 63 -15.75 -12.76 14.10
C ILE A 63 -17.19 -13.22 14.29
N THR A 64 -18.02 -13.00 13.27
CA THR A 64 -19.40 -13.49 13.26
C THR A 64 -19.64 -14.44 12.09
N MET A 65 -20.41 -15.49 12.34
CA MET A 65 -20.88 -16.41 11.31
C MET A 65 -22.36 -16.65 11.54
N ASP A 66 -23.16 -16.35 10.52
CA ASP A 66 -24.60 -16.61 10.54
C ASP A 66 -24.93 -18.00 9.95
N SER A 67 -26.12 -18.49 10.26
CA SER A 67 -26.69 -19.73 9.71
C SER A 67 -26.75 -19.74 8.18
N SER A 68 -26.72 -18.56 7.57
CA SER A 68 -26.67 -18.30 6.12
C SER A 68 -25.31 -18.62 5.47
N SER A 69 -24.34 -19.18 6.21
CA SER A 69 -22.97 -19.49 5.72
C SER A 69 -22.14 -18.26 5.34
N GLU A 70 -22.56 -17.09 5.83
CA GLU A 70 -21.91 -15.81 5.63
C GLU A 70 -21.05 -15.50 6.86
N VAL A 71 -19.78 -15.16 6.63
CA VAL A 71 -18.82 -14.82 7.68
C VAL A 71 -18.42 -13.36 7.56
N PHE A 72 -18.46 -12.68 8.71
CA PHE A 72 -17.93 -11.33 8.88
C PHE A 72 -16.74 -11.36 9.83
N ILE A 73 -15.65 -10.74 9.39
CA ILE A 73 -14.50 -10.42 10.22
C ILE A 73 -14.44 -8.90 10.29
N LYS A 74 -14.80 -8.31 11.43
CA LYS A 74 -14.67 -6.87 11.66
C LYS A 74 -13.35 -6.60 12.39
N THR A 75 -12.47 -5.83 11.76
CA THR A 75 -11.18 -5.42 12.31
C THR A 75 -10.64 -4.27 11.47
N ASP A 76 -10.00 -3.29 12.10
CA ASP A 76 -9.36 -2.16 11.39
C ASP A 76 -7.98 -2.52 10.82
N ASP A 77 -7.40 -3.65 11.23
CA ASP A 77 -6.12 -4.12 10.71
C ASP A 77 -6.32 -5.04 9.50
N MET A 78 -6.06 -4.49 8.31
CA MET A 78 -6.12 -5.23 7.04
C MET A 78 -5.14 -6.41 6.98
N GLU A 79 -3.98 -6.32 7.65
CA GLU A 79 -2.98 -7.38 7.65
C GLU A 79 -3.44 -8.56 8.50
N LEU A 80 -4.00 -8.27 9.68
CA LEU A 80 -4.65 -9.27 10.53
C LEU A 80 -5.80 -9.99 9.81
N ALA A 81 -6.69 -9.22 9.18
CA ALA A 81 -7.80 -9.80 8.41
C ALA A 81 -7.29 -10.76 7.33
N GLY A 82 -6.21 -10.38 6.63
CA GLY A 82 -5.55 -11.25 5.66
C GLY A 82 -5.00 -12.53 6.27
N GLU A 83 -4.30 -12.46 7.40
CA GLU A 83 -3.76 -13.65 8.09
C GLU A 83 -4.86 -14.61 8.56
N LEU A 84 -5.96 -14.08 9.10
CA LEU A 84 -7.11 -14.88 9.52
C LEU A 84 -7.76 -15.59 8.33
N ILE A 85 -7.97 -14.89 7.22
CA ILE A 85 -8.58 -15.48 6.02
C ILE A 85 -7.67 -16.55 5.41
N GLN A 86 -6.36 -16.29 5.31
CA GLN A 86 -5.41 -17.25 4.74
C GLN A 86 -5.29 -18.52 5.61
N SER A 87 -5.20 -18.36 6.93
CA SER A 87 -5.12 -19.52 7.85
C SER A 87 -6.43 -20.32 7.87
N LEU A 88 -7.58 -19.64 7.80
CA LEU A 88 -8.89 -20.28 7.69
C LEU A 88 -9.01 -21.05 6.37
N ALA A 89 -8.63 -20.45 5.26
CA ALA A 89 -8.66 -21.11 3.95
C ALA A 89 -7.71 -22.31 3.88
N GLN A 90 -6.53 -22.21 4.50
CA GLN A 90 -5.59 -23.33 4.59
C GLN A 90 -6.15 -24.49 5.42
N PHE A 91 -6.82 -24.20 6.54
CA PHE A 91 -7.43 -25.21 7.41
C PHE A 91 -8.64 -25.90 6.75
N LEU A 92 -9.43 -25.13 6.00
CA LEU A 92 -10.60 -25.64 5.27
C LEU A 92 -10.25 -26.18 3.88
N THR A 93 -8.98 -26.07 3.46
CA THR A 93 -8.49 -26.48 2.13
C THR A 93 -9.27 -25.84 0.97
N LEU A 94 -9.55 -24.53 1.06
CA LEU A 94 -10.25 -23.79 0.02
C LEU A 94 -9.28 -23.41 -1.10
N GLU A 95 -9.64 -23.74 -2.35
CA GLU A 95 -8.84 -23.38 -3.53
C GLU A 95 -9.03 -21.91 -3.92
N ASP A 96 -10.28 -21.45 -3.97
CA ASP A 96 -10.66 -20.10 -4.38
C ASP A 96 -11.60 -19.47 -3.34
N LEU A 97 -11.28 -18.24 -2.89
CA LEU A 97 -12.12 -17.45 -1.99
C LEU A 97 -12.17 -16.00 -2.44
N SER A 98 -13.37 -15.56 -2.83
CA SER A 98 -13.70 -14.16 -3.08
C SER A 98 -14.19 -13.49 -1.81
N VAL A 99 -13.79 -12.23 -1.63
CA VAL A 99 -14.03 -11.48 -0.41
C VAL A 99 -14.42 -10.05 -0.75
N THR A 100 -15.43 -9.53 -0.05
CA THR A 100 -15.80 -8.12 -0.04
C THR A 100 -15.22 -7.46 1.20
N ALA A 101 -14.35 -6.48 1.00
CA ALA A 101 -13.65 -5.79 2.08
C ALA A 101 -14.03 -4.31 2.11
N HIS A 102 -14.15 -3.74 3.31
CA HIS A 102 -14.38 -2.32 3.51
C HIS A 102 -13.39 -1.81 4.56
N PHE A 103 -12.43 -0.99 4.14
CA PHE A 103 -11.39 -0.39 4.99
C PHE A 103 -11.23 1.10 4.64
N PRO A 104 -12.10 1.98 5.18
CA PRO A 104 -12.12 3.40 4.79
C PRO A 104 -10.78 4.10 5.03
N GLN A 105 -10.16 3.87 6.20
CA GLN A 105 -8.88 4.49 6.56
C GLN A 105 -7.73 4.13 5.61
N GLU A 106 -7.62 2.84 5.23
CA GLU A 106 -6.60 2.39 4.29
C GLU A 106 -6.84 2.92 2.87
N THR A 107 -8.12 3.04 2.46
CA THR A 107 -8.46 3.63 1.15
C THR A 107 -8.15 5.13 1.07
N GLU A 108 -8.37 5.87 2.15
CA GLU A 108 -8.01 7.29 2.23
C GLU A 108 -6.48 7.46 2.21
N ASN A 109 -5.76 6.65 2.99
CA ASN A 109 -4.30 6.66 3.00
C ASN A 109 -3.73 6.36 1.61
N LEU A 110 -4.29 5.37 0.91
CA LEU A 110 -3.91 5.03 -0.45
C LEU A 110 -4.15 6.17 -1.44
N THR A 111 -5.29 6.86 -1.31
CA THR A 111 -5.61 8.05 -2.12
C THR A 111 -4.58 9.16 -1.89
N ASN A 112 -4.25 9.45 -0.63
CA ASN A 112 -3.23 10.42 -0.27
C ASN A 112 -1.84 10.05 -0.81
N LEU A 113 -1.46 8.77 -0.75
CA LEU A 113 -0.20 8.28 -1.30
C LEU A 113 -0.14 8.42 -2.82
N LEU A 114 -1.23 8.12 -3.53
CA LEU A 114 -1.29 8.26 -4.99
C LEU A 114 -1.19 9.73 -5.43
N THR A 115 -1.83 10.66 -4.71
CA THR A 115 -1.70 12.10 -4.95
C THR A 115 -0.24 12.55 -4.78
N LYS A 116 0.42 12.16 -3.68
CA LYS A 116 1.84 12.44 -3.45
C LYS A 116 2.74 11.86 -4.54
N VAL A 117 2.48 10.62 -4.99
CA VAL A 117 3.24 9.99 -6.08
C VAL A 117 3.13 10.83 -7.36
N ASN A 118 1.95 11.35 -7.70
CA ASN A 118 1.75 12.21 -8.85
C ASN A 118 2.51 13.54 -8.72
N GLU A 119 2.50 14.16 -7.54
CA GLU A 119 3.27 15.38 -7.26
C GLU A 119 4.79 15.15 -7.41
N TYR A 120 5.32 14.09 -6.79
CA TYR A 120 6.73 13.73 -6.90
C TYR A 120 7.14 13.41 -8.33
N GLN A 121 6.28 12.72 -9.09
CA GLN A 121 6.50 12.43 -10.50
C GLN A 121 6.62 13.71 -11.33
N SER A 122 5.73 14.69 -11.10
CA SER A 122 5.74 15.99 -11.76
C SER A 122 7.02 16.77 -11.45
N VAL A 123 7.38 16.89 -10.18
CA VAL A 123 8.61 17.59 -9.75
C VAL A 123 9.85 16.90 -10.32
N ARG A 124 9.89 15.57 -10.36
CA ARG A 124 11.02 14.83 -10.96
C ARG A 124 11.15 15.12 -12.46
N GLN A 125 10.03 15.24 -13.18
CA GLN A 125 10.04 15.58 -14.60
C GLN A 125 10.59 16.99 -14.82
N GLN A 126 10.17 17.97 -14.02
CA GLN A 126 10.67 19.34 -14.08
C GLN A 126 12.18 19.40 -13.78
N LEU A 127 12.63 18.82 -12.67
CA LEU A 127 14.06 18.77 -12.31
C LEU A 127 14.91 18.09 -13.38
N SER A 128 14.36 17.09 -14.07
CA SER A 128 15.06 16.39 -15.15
C SER A 128 15.22 17.26 -16.39
N ALA A 129 14.24 18.12 -16.70
CA ALA A 129 14.34 19.10 -17.78
C ALA A 129 15.38 20.18 -17.43
N ASP A 130 15.30 20.77 -16.23
CA ASP A 130 16.24 21.81 -15.78
C ASP A 130 17.69 21.31 -15.79
N MET A 131 17.93 20.07 -15.35
CA MET A 131 19.25 19.45 -15.39
C MET A 131 19.75 19.22 -16.83
N ALA A 132 18.87 18.90 -17.77
CA ALA A 132 19.23 18.71 -19.18
C ALA A 132 19.62 20.06 -19.81
N ASP A 133 18.87 21.12 -19.53
CA ASP A 133 19.17 22.47 -19.99
C ASP A 133 20.50 22.98 -19.42
N ASN A 134 20.72 22.81 -18.10
CA ASN A 134 22.00 23.15 -17.45
C ASN A 134 23.17 22.34 -18.03
N SER A 135 22.97 21.07 -18.35
CA SER A 135 23.99 20.24 -19.02
C SER A 135 24.32 20.74 -20.43
N GLY A 136 23.31 21.22 -21.17
CA GLY A 136 23.49 21.88 -22.46
C GLY A 136 24.29 23.18 -22.34
N LEU A 137 23.97 24.01 -21.35
CA LEU A 137 24.70 25.25 -21.06
C LEU A 137 26.15 25.01 -20.69
N ILE A 138 26.43 24.02 -19.83
CA ILE A 138 27.80 23.65 -19.45
C ILE A 138 28.62 23.26 -20.68
N ARG A 139 28.06 22.46 -21.59
CA ARG A 139 28.74 22.08 -22.84
C ARG A 139 29.12 23.30 -23.68
N ASN A 140 28.19 24.24 -23.82
CA ASN A 140 28.43 25.49 -24.56
C ASN A 140 29.50 26.36 -23.88
N LEU A 141 29.46 26.48 -22.55
CA LEU A 141 30.44 27.25 -21.78
C LEU A 141 31.84 26.65 -21.85
N VAL A 142 31.97 25.31 -21.83
CA VAL A 142 33.26 24.63 -22.00
C VAL A 142 33.87 24.96 -23.36
N VAL A 143 33.07 24.91 -24.44
CA VAL A 143 33.53 25.27 -25.78
C VAL A 143 34.00 26.73 -25.85
N ARG A 144 33.23 27.66 -25.26
CA ARG A 144 33.59 29.09 -25.22
C ARG A 144 34.83 29.37 -24.37
N ALA A 145 34.98 28.68 -23.25
CA ALA A 145 36.16 28.79 -22.40
C ALA A 145 37.42 28.31 -23.13
N GLU A 146 37.31 27.21 -23.90
CA GLU A 146 38.42 26.68 -24.67
C GLU A 146 38.79 27.59 -25.86
N ASP A 147 37.81 28.18 -26.54
CA ASP A 147 38.03 29.15 -27.61
C ASP A 147 38.77 30.40 -27.10
N ALA A 148 38.33 30.96 -25.96
CA ALA A 148 39.01 32.07 -25.31
C ALA A 148 40.45 31.72 -24.90
N ARG A 149 40.68 30.47 -24.44
CA ARG A 149 42.01 29.95 -24.13
C ARG A 149 42.91 29.88 -25.37
N LEU A 150 42.39 29.42 -26.51
CA LEU A 150 43.12 29.37 -27.77
C LEU A 150 43.48 30.77 -28.29
N MET A 151 42.58 31.75 -28.13
CA MET A 151 42.82 33.16 -28.46
C MET A 151 43.73 33.91 -27.47
N ARG A 152 44.14 33.25 -26.37
CA ARG A 152 44.92 33.84 -25.26
C ARG A 152 44.22 35.01 -24.56
N ASP A 153 42.88 35.06 -24.60
CA ASP A 153 42.08 36.01 -23.82
C ASP A 153 41.75 35.40 -22.44
N TYR A 154 42.65 35.62 -21.49
CA TYR A 154 42.52 35.10 -20.14
C TYR A 154 41.43 35.79 -19.31
N ALA A 155 41.02 37.01 -19.67
CA ALA A 155 39.97 37.73 -18.96
C ALA A 155 38.60 37.09 -19.24
N LEU A 156 38.31 36.81 -20.52
CA LEU A 156 37.10 36.08 -20.91
C LEU A 156 37.12 34.63 -20.42
N MET A 157 38.26 33.94 -20.51
CA MET A 157 38.43 32.59 -19.98
C MET A 157 38.04 32.51 -18.50
N ARG A 158 38.53 33.45 -17.67
CA ARG A 158 38.20 33.50 -16.24
C ARG A 158 36.70 33.69 -15.99
N ARG A 159 36.05 34.55 -16.76
CA ARG A 159 34.60 34.78 -16.66
C ARG A 159 33.80 33.51 -16.99
N TRP A 160 34.14 32.83 -18.08
CA TRP A 160 33.46 31.59 -18.45
C TRP A 160 33.66 30.47 -17.42
N HIS A 161 34.84 30.37 -16.80
CA HIS A 161 35.05 29.43 -15.70
C HIS A 161 34.31 29.80 -14.41
N GLN A 162 34.13 31.09 -14.12
CA GLN A 162 33.29 31.54 -13.00
C GLN A 162 31.83 31.15 -13.22
N ASP A 163 31.31 31.39 -14.43
CA ASP A 163 29.94 31.00 -14.81
C ASP A 163 29.76 29.47 -14.77
N LEU A 164 30.75 28.72 -15.23
CA LEU A 164 30.75 27.25 -15.17
C LEU A 164 30.75 26.75 -13.72
N HIS A 165 31.56 27.37 -12.84
CA HIS A 165 31.58 27.01 -11.42
C HIS A 165 30.23 27.30 -10.74
N ALA A 166 29.59 28.43 -11.07
CA ALA A 166 28.26 28.76 -10.54
C ALA A 166 27.21 27.73 -10.97
N LEU A 167 27.15 27.40 -12.28
CA LEU A 167 26.24 26.38 -12.81
C LEU A 167 26.51 24.99 -12.24
N ASN A 168 27.77 24.64 -12.00
CA ASN A 168 28.10 23.35 -11.39
C ASN A 168 27.62 23.26 -9.94
N GLY A 169 27.73 24.36 -9.18
CA GLY A 169 27.16 24.46 -7.83
C GLY A 169 25.64 24.29 -7.82
N GLU A 170 24.95 24.94 -8.77
CA GLU A 170 23.50 24.80 -8.95
C GLU A 170 23.10 23.36 -9.33
N LEU A 171 23.83 22.73 -10.27
CA LEU A 171 23.58 21.37 -10.71
C LEU A 171 23.75 20.36 -9.57
N ILE A 172 24.75 20.53 -8.71
CA ILE A 172 24.94 19.70 -7.51
C ILE A 172 23.75 19.86 -6.55
N ASN A 173 23.25 21.07 -6.36
CA ASN A 173 22.08 21.31 -5.50
C ASN A 173 20.81 20.67 -6.10
N ASN A 174 20.55 20.87 -7.39
CA ASN A 174 19.41 20.25 -8.07
C ASN A 174 19.50 18.72 -8.06
N TYR A 175 20.70 18.16 -8.19
CA TYR A 175 20.93 16.72 -8.08
C TYR A 175 20.58 16.21 -6.66
N LYS A 176 20.98 16.93 -5.61
CA LYS A 176 20.61 16.56 -4.22
C LYS A 176 19.09 16.58 -4.02
N ILE A 177 18.40 17.62 -4.50
CA ILE A 177 16.94 17.72 -4.43
C ILE A 177 16.30 16.56 -5.19
N ARG A 178 16.78 16.25 -6.39
CA ARG A 178 16.28 15.12 -7.19
C ARG A 178 16.50 13.79 -6.49
N SER A 179 17.65 13.60 -5.84
CA SER A 179 17.95 12.39 -5.09
C SER A 179 16.98 12.22 -3.92
N ASN A 180 16.73 13.28 -3.15
CA ASN A 180 15.79 13.22 -2.03
C ASN A 180 14.36 12.95 -2.51
N ASN A 181 13.89 13.67 -3.54
CA ASN A 181 12.59 13.44 -4.16
C ASN A 181 12.45 11.98 -4.64
N HIS A 182 13.49 11.42 -5.26
CA HIS A 182 13.47 10.03 -5.73
C HIS A 182 13.36 9.04 -4.57
N GLU A 183 14.04 9.27 -3.45
CA GLU A 183 13.95 8.43 -2.26
C GLU A 183 12.56 8.45 -1.62
N GLU A 184 11.96 9.64 -1.49
CA GLU A 184 10.59 9.81 -1.00
C GLU A 184 9.58 9.11 -1.92
N LEU A 185 9.71 9.30 -3.24
CA LEU A 185 8.88 8.62 -4.24
C LEU A 185 9.00 7.10 -4.15
N MET A 186 10.20 6.55 -4.02
CA MET A 186 10.42 5.11 -3.88
C MET A 186 9.76 4.58 -2.61
N THR A 187 9.77 5.36 -1.53
CA THR A 187 9.11 5.00 -0.27
C THR A 187 7.59 4.96 -0.43
N CYS A 188 7.00 5.98 -1.06
CA CYS A 188 5.56 5.99 -1.36
C CYS A 188 5.16 4.82 -2.26
N LEU A 189 5.93 4.53 -3.31
CA LEU A 189 5.65 3.40 -4.21
C LEU A 189 5.76 2.05 -3.51
N LYS A 190 6.67 1.90 -2.54
CA LYS A 190 6.74 0.68 -1.70
C LYS A 190 5.48 0.53 -0.84
N GLN A 191 5.02 1.61 -0.22
CA GLN A 191 3.79 1.60 0.60
C GLN A 191 2.56 1.26 -0.25
N VAL A 192 2.41 1.87 -1.42
CA VAL A 192 1.33 1.54 -2.37
C VAL A 192 1.36 0.06 -2.75
N ASN A 193 2.53 -0.48 -3.10
CA ASN A 193 2.67 -1.90 -3.41
C ASN A 193 2.33 -2.80 -2.22
N GLN A 194 2.68 -2.40 -1.00
CA GLN A 194 2.37 -3.15 0.21
C GLN A 194 0.84 -3.19 0.45
N ILE A 195 0.13 -2.08 0.24
CA ILE A 195 -1.34 -2.03 0.34
C ILE A 195 -1.98 -2.96 -0.71
N ILE A 196 -1.49 -2.96 -1.96
CA ILE A 196 -1.98 -3.89 -3.00
C ILE A 196 -1.78 -5.35 -2.59
N GLN A 197 -0.62 -5.66 -2.00
CA GLN A 197 -0.34 -7.02 -1.53
C GLN A 197 -1.24 -7.41 -0.34
N ARG A 198 -1.52 -6.48 0.58
CA ARG A 198 -2.48 -6.68 1.68
C ARG A 198 -3.89 -6.93 1.13
N ALA A 199 -4.35 -6.11 0.19
CA ALA A 199 -5.63 -6.31 -0.50
C ALA A 199 -5.73 -7.65 -1.24
N GLY A 200 -4.62 -8.11 -1.84
CA GLY A 200 -4.52 -9.43 -2.44
C GLY A 200 -4.53 -10.57 -1.42
N ARG A 201 -3.92 -10.38 -0.25
CA ARG A 201 -3.90 -11.37 0.86
C ARG A 201 -5.26 -11.57 1.52
N LEU A 202 -6.21 -10.64 1.36
CA LEU A 202 -7.59 -10.86 1.78
C LEU A 202 -8.31 -11.95 0.96
N ARG A 203 -7.72 -12.45 -0.14
CA ARG A 203 -8.35 -13.40 -1.07
C ARG A 203 -7.44 -14.61 -1.30
N VAL A 204 -8.03 -15.73 -1.71
CA VAL A 204 -7.32 -17.00 -1.92
C VAL A 204 -7.57 -17.49 -3.34
N GLY A 205 -6.53 -18.04 -3.97
CA GLY A 205 -6.63 -18.62 -5.31
C GLY A 205 -6.65 -17.59 -6.45
N ARG A 206 -7.48 -17.84 -7.47
CA ARG A 206 -7.60 -17.01 -8.68
C ARG A 206 -8.01 -15.55 -8.40
N PRO A 207 -8.97 -15.25 -7.50
CA PRO A 207 -9.36 -13.88 -7.17
C PRO A 207 -8.18 -13.00 -6.70
N LYS A 208 -7.20 -13.58 -6.00
CA LYS A 208 -6.00 -12.84 -5.57
C LYS A 208 -5.19 -12.31 -6.75
N THR A 209 -4.92 -13.16 -7.74
CA THR A 209 -4.15 -12.76 -8.94
C THR A 209 -4.92 -11.75 -9.79
N GLN A 210 -6.24 -11.92 -9.90
CA GLN A 210 -7.10 -10.97 -10.62
C GLN A 210 -7.06 -9.58 -10.00
N VAL A 211 -7.25 -9.47 -8.68
CA VAL A 211 -7.20 -8.19 -7.97
C VAL A 211 -5.84 -7.51 -8.11
N ILE A 212 -4.73 -8.24 -7.97
CA ILE A 212 -3.39 -7.66 -8.15
C ILE A 212 -3.20 -7.10 -9.57
N ASN A 213 -3.66 -7.82 -10.58
CA ASN A 213 -3.56 -7.38 -11.97
C ASN A 213 -4.46 -6.17 -12.25
N SER A 214 -5.69 -6.19 -11.75
CA SER A 214 -6.65 -5.08 -11.87
C SER A 214 -6.15 -3.82 -11.14
N CYS A 215 -5.61 -3.96 -9.92
CA CYS A 215 -4.99 -2.84 -9.19
C CYS A 215 -3.80 -2.25 -9.97
N ARG A 216 -2.95 -3.07 -10.57
CA ARG A 216 -1.83 -2.61 -11.41
C ARG A 216 -2.32 -1.90 -12.67
N ALA A 217 -3.39 -2.39 -13.29
CA ALA A 217 -4.01 -1.74 -14.46
C ALA A 217 -4.63 -0.39 -14.08
N ALA A 218 -5.33 -0.31 -12.94
CA ALA A 218 -5.93 0.91 -12.43
C ALA A 218 -4.88 2.00 -12.13
N ILE A 219 -3.75 1.61 -11.51
CA ILE A 219 -2.62 2.53 -11.28
C ILE A 219 -2.03 3.03 -12.60
N LYS A 220 -1.91 2.16 -13.60
CA LYS A 220 -1.40 2.54 -14.92
C LYS A 220 -2.30 3.56 -15.62
N ASN A 221 -3.62 3.43 -15.45
CA ASN A 221 -4.61 4.34 -16.02
C ASN A 221 -4.89 5.57 -15.15
N ASN A 222 -4.32 5.64 -13.94
CA ASN A 222 -4.56 6.67 -12.93
C ASN A 222 -6.02 6.76 -12.47
N ASP A 223 -6.75 5.64 -12.49
CA ASP A 223 -8.16 5.55 -12.08
C ASP A 223 -8.26 5.16 -10.59
N ILE A 224 -8.28 6.17 -9.71
CA ILE A 224 -8.35 5.98 -8.25
C ILE A 224 -9.68 5.33 -7.84
N ASP A 225 -10.80 5.72 -8.46
CA ASP A 225 -12.12 5.20 -8.12
C ASP A 225 -12.26 3.70 -8.45
N LEU A 226 -11.70 3.29 -9.59
CA LEU A 226 -11.67 1.88 -10.00
C LEU A 226 -10.77 1.08 -9.07
N LEU A 227 -9.66 1.65 -8.60
CA LEU A 227 -8.77 1.02 -7.65
C LEU A 227 -9.45 0.80 -6.28
N ILE A 228 -10.22 1.77 -5.78
CA ILE A 228 -11.00 1.61 -4.53
C ILE A 228 -12.06 0.52 -4.69
N LYS A 229 -12.78 0.51 -5.82
CA LYS A 229 -13.79 -0.53 -6.11
C LYS A 229 -13.18 -1.92 -6.19
N VAL A 230 -12.06 -2.08 -6.89
CA VAL A 230 -11.37 -3.36 -7.03
C VAL A 230 -10.84 -3.87 -5.68
N ILE A 231 -10.33 -2.98 -4.83
CA ILE A 231 -9.89 -3.37 -3.48
C ILE A 231 -11.08 -3.85 -2.64
N GLY A 232 -12.21 -3.13 -2.73
CA GLY A 232 -13.41 -3.42 -1.95
C GLY A 232 -14.17 -4.66 -2.42
N ALA A 233 -14.68 -4.65 -3.66
CA ALA A 233 -15.54 -5.70 -4.19
C ALA A 233 -14.80 -6.81 -4.94
N GLY A 234 -13.56 -6.58 -5.38
CA GLY A 234 -12.81 -7.54 -6.21
C GLY A 234 -13.24 -7.58 -7.68
N GLU A 235 -14.23 -6.77 -8.07
CA GLU A 235 -14.72 -6.61 -9.44
C GLU A 235 -14.46 -5.17 -9.94
N PRO A 236 -14.20 -4.97 -11.26
CA PRO A 236 -14.04 -3.64 -11.86
C PRO A 236 -15.34 -2.81 -11.88
#